data_AF-A0A6V7WVF4-F1
#
_entry.id   AF-A0A6V7WVF4-F1
#
_cell.length_a   1.000
_cell.length_b   1.000
_cell.length_c   1.000
_cell.angle_alpha   90.00
_cell.angle_beta   90.00
_cell.angle_gamma   90.00
#
_symmetry.space_group_name_H-M   'P 1'
#
loop_
_entity.id
_entity.type
_entity.pdbx_description
1 polymer ?
#
loop_
_entity_poly.entity_id
_entity_poly.type
_entity_poly.pdbx_seq_one_letter_code
_entity_poly.pdbx_strand_id
1 'polypeptide(L)'
;MSFFSFLPIDLVEIFSYLIIFICGYKMVKYVNLNNNFDGNTKALNKLLTKVLIILAAKPFIEQAGVLFLIIYSETTNNITNIIRILIYNSFHLTAVFNPIICILTNTPYRNAILNRVQIHPH
;
A
#
# COMPACT_ATOMS: atom_id res chain seq x y z
N MET A 1 -12.56 -24.25 -8.00
CA MET A 1 -13.07 -23.00 -7.42
C MET A 1 -13.26 -22.04 -8.59
N SER A 2 -14.49 -21.61 -8.88
CA SER A 2 -14.79 -20.87 -10.12
C SER A 2 -14.30 -19.42 -10.02
N PHE A 3 -13.84 -18.84 -11.13
CA PHE A 3 -13.43 -17.44 -11.23
C PHE A 3 -14.41 -16.45 -10.57
N PHE A 4 -15.72 -16.72 -10.70
CA PHE A 4 -16.80 -15.92 -10.11
C PHE A 4 -16.76 -15.83 -8.58
N SER A 5 -16.09 -16.75 -7.87
CA SER A 5 -15.99 -16.67 -6.41
C SER A 5 -14.98 -15.64 -5.89
N PHE A 6 -13.99 -15.24 -6.71
CA PHE A 6 -12.93 -14.30 -6.31
C PHE A 6 -13.26 -12.84 -6.66
N LEU A 7 -14.00 -12.64 -7.75
CA LEU A 7 -14.37 -11.33 -8.27
C LEU A 7 -15.02 -10.36 -7.25
N PRO A 8 -15.97 -10.79 -6.38
CA PRO A 8 -16.54 -9.87 -5.39
C PRO A 8 -15.54 -9.45 -4.31
N ILE A 9 -14.59 -10.32 -3.94
CA ILE A 9 -13.58 -10.02 -2.90
C ILE A 9 -12.59 -8.98 -3.43
N ASP A 10 -12.06 -9.20 -4.64
CA ASP A 10 -11.12 -8.26 -5.26
C ASP A 10 -11.75 -6.88 -5.50
N LEU A 11 -13.03 -6.84 -5.90
CA LEU A 11 -13.76 -5.58 -6.06
C LEU A 11 -13.87 -4.81 -4.74
N VAL A 12 -14.26 -5.49 -3.64
CA VAL A 12 -14.40 -4.85 -2.32
C VAL A 12 -13.07 -4.25 -1.85
N GLU A 13 -11.96 -4.94 -2.08
CA GLU A 13 -10.63 -4.46 -1.71
C GLU A 13 -10.17 -3.27 -2.58
N ILE A 14 -10.38 -3.34 -3.90
CA ILE A 14 -10.14 -2.22 -4.84
C ILE A 14 -10.90 -0.96 -4.41
N PHE A 15 -12.19 -1.09 -4.08
CA PHE A 15 -13.01 0.03 -3.59
C PHE A 15 -12.48 0.59 -2.28
N SER A 16 -12.03 -0.27 -1.36
CA SER A 16 -11.45 0.15 -0.08
C SER A 16 -10.20 1.01 -0.29
N TYR A 17 -9.32 0.64 -1.21
CA TYR A 17 -8.13 1.44 -1.53
C TYR A 17 -8.48 2.76 -2.24
N LEU A 18 -9.46 2.77 -3.15
CA LEU A 18 -9.94 4.00 -3.78
C LEU A 18 -10.48 5.01 -2.76
N ILE A 19 -11.21 4.53 -1.74
CA ILE A 19 -11.68 5.38 -0.64
C ILE A 19 -10.50 5.99 0.10
N ILE A 20 -9.46 5.20 0.41
CA ILE A 20 -8.25 5.70 1.09
C ILE A 20 -7.57 6.79 0.26
N PHE A 21 -7.46 6.62 -1.06
CA PHE A 21 -6.91 7.65 -1.96
C PHE A 21 -7.72 8.95 -1.91
N ILE A 22 -9.05 8.87 -2.01
CA ILE A 22 -9.94 10.03 -1.97
C ILE A 22 -9.83 10.75 -0.63
N CYS A 23 -9.84 9.99 0.48
CA CYS A 23 -9.66 10.51 1.83
C CYS A 23 -8.29 11.18 2.01
N GLY A 24 -7.22 10.54 1.55
CA GLY A 24 -5.86 11.08 1.61
C GLY A 24 -5.75 12.40 0.84
N TYR A 25 -6.29 12.46 -0.39
CA TYR A 25 -6.31 13.69 -1.17
C TYR A 25 -7.07 14.82 -0.46
N LYS A 26 -8.27 14.54 0.07
CA LYS A 26 -9.06 15.50 0.84
C LYS A 26 -8.30 15.99 2.08
N MET A 27 -7.60 15.10 2.77
CA MET A 27 -6.81 15.45 3.96
C MET A 27 -5.64 16.38 3.61
N VAL A 28 -4.90 16.13 2.53
CA VAL A 28 -3.84 17.05 2.06
C VAL A 28 -4.42 18.42 1.73
N LYS A 29 -5.55 18.48 1.02
CA LYS A 29 -6.23 19.73 0.70
C LYS A 29 -6.69 20.47 1.96
N TYR A 30 -7.27 19.75 2.93
CA TYR A 30 -7.71 20.31 4.20
C TYR A 30 -6.54 20.92 4.99
N VAL A 31 -5.42 20.21 5.11
CA VAL A 31 -4.22 20.70 5.82
C VAL A 31 -3.63 21.95 5.14
N ASN A 32 -3.72 22.05 3.81
CA ASN A 32 -3.30 23.24 3.08
C ASN A 32 -4.18 24.46 3.37
N LEU A 33 -5.50 24.26 3.40
CA LEU A 33 -6.48 25.34 3.54
C LEU A 33 -6.65 25.84 4.99
N ASN A 34 -6.35 24.99 5.98
CA ASN A 34 -6.54 25.37 7.37
C ASN A 34 -5.38 26.24 7.89
N ASN A 35 -5.67 27.48 8.24
CA ASN A 35 -4.68 28.45 8.75
C ASN A 35 -4.31 28.23 10.21
N ASN A 36 -5.06 27.40 10.95
CA ASN A 36 -4.84 27.17 12.38
C ASN A 36 -3.68 26.19 12.67
N PHE A 37 -3.15 25.52 11.66
CA PHE A 37 -1.97 24.67 11.83
C PHE A 37 -0.69 25.48 11.63
N ASP A 38 0.26 25.31 12.55
CA ASP A 38 1.62 25.80 12.36
C ASP A 38 2.32 25.09 11.17
N GLY A 39 3.42 25.67 10.69
CA GLY A 39 4.15 25.15 9.52
C GLY A 39 4.63 23.70 9.74
N ASN A 40 5.03 23.36 10.96
CA ASN A 40 5.56 22.05 11.32
C ASN A 40 4.46 20.97 11.33
N THR A 41 3.29 21.25 11.92
CA THR A 41 2.14 20.35 11.92
C THR A 41 1.60 20.14 10.52
N LYS A 42 1.60 21.19 9.67
CA LYS A 42 1.25 21.04 8.25
C LYS A 42 2.22 20.11 7.53
N ALA A 43 3.53 20.28 7.75
CA ALA A 43 4.54 19.43 7.13
C ALA A 43 4.41 17.97 7.59
N LEU A 44 4.22 17.74 8.90
CA LEU A 44 4.05 16.40 9.47
C LEU A 44 2.78 15.72 8.95
N ASN A 45 1.63 16.39 8.95
CA ASN A 45 0.37 15.82 8.46
C ASN A 45 0.44 15.50 6.96
N LYS A 46 1.09 16.35 6.16
CA LYS A 46 1.33 16.05 4.74
C LYS A 46 2.24 14.84 4.55
N LEU A 47 3.30 14.72 5.34
CA LEU A 47 4.20 13.58 5.30
C LEU A 47 3.43 12.29 5.61
N LEU A 48 2.73 12.25 6.75
CA LEU A 48 1.92 11.10 7.17
C LEU A 48 0.88 10.71 6.11
N THR A 49 0.16 11.70 5.56
CA THR A 49 -0.84 11.45 4.53
C THR A 49 -0.21 10.89 3.25
N LYS A 50 0.96 11.39 2.84
CA LYS A 50 1.71 10.83 1.70
C LYS A 50 2.13 9.38 1.96
N VAL A 51 2.63 9.07 3.16
CA VAL A 51 3.01 7.70 3.53
C VAL A 51 1.80 6.76 3.46
N LEU A 52 0.65 7.18 3.98
CA LEU A 52 -0.60 6.41 3.91
C LEU A 52 -1.04 6.17 2.46
N ILE A 53 -0.96 7.18 1.60
CA ILE A 53 -1.27 7.04 0.17
C ILE A 53 -0.31 6.04 -0.51
N ILE A 54 0.99 6.11 -0.24
CA ILE A 54 1.97 5.17 -0.80
C ILE A 54 1.70 3.74 -0.31
N LEU A 55 1.41 3.57 0.98
CA LEU A 55 1.06 2.28 1.56
C LEU A 55 -0.23 1.70 0.98
N ALA A 56 -1.20 2.53 0.62
CA ALA A 56 -2.44 2.09 -0.03
C ALA A 56 -2.27 1.82 -1.54
N ALA A 57 -1.35 2.53 -2.19
CA ALA A 57 -1.06 2.33 -3.61
C ALA A 57 -0.47 0.96 -3.92
N LYS A 58 0.39 0.45 -3.02
CA LYS A 58 1.06 -0.84 -3.21
C LYS A 58 0.08 -2.03 -3.33
N PRO A 59 -0.78 -2.31 -2.34
CA PRO A 59 -1.70 -3.43 -2.42
C PRO A 59 -2.71 -3.25 -3.56
N PHE A 60 -3.09 -2.01 -3.89
CA PHE A 60 -3.93 -1.74 -5.06
C PHE A 60 -3.28 -2.20 -6.38
N ILE A 61 -2.00 -1.85 -6.61
CA ILE A 61 -1.27 -2.27 -7.81
C ILE A 61 -1.11 -3.79 -7.84
N GLU A 62 -0.77 -4.38 -6.70
CA GLU A 62 -0.58 -5.83 -6.58
C GLU A 62 -1.86 -6.59 -6.92
N GLN A 63 -2.99 -6.17 -6.35
CA GLN A 63 -4.28 -6.80 -6.57
C GLN A 63 -4.81 -6.60 -7.98
N ALA A 64 -4.62 -5.42 -8.56
CA ALA A 64 -4.91 -5.19 -9.98
C ALA A 64 -4.07 -6.11 -10.88
N GLY A 65 -2.80 -6.34 -10.54
CA GLY A 65 -1.91 -7.27 -11.24
C GLY A 65 -2.36 -8.73 -11.10
N VAL A 66 -2.75 -9.16 -9.91
CA VAL A 66 -3.32 -10.50 -9.66
C VAL A 66 -4.58 -10.71 -10.48
N LEU A 67 -5.51 -9.75 -10.46
CA LEU A 67 -6.76 -9.82 -11.23
C LEU A 67 -6.48 -9.92 -12.74
N PHE A 68 -5.53 -9.12 -13.24
CA PHE A 68 -5.09 -9.18 -14.64
C PHE A 68 -4.54 -10.57 -15.01
N LEU A 69 -3.67 -11.15 -14.16
CA LEU A 69 -3.09 -12.47 -14.38
C LEU A 69 -4.14 -13.58 -14.36
N ILE A 70 -5.14 -13.49 -13.48
CA ILE A 70 -6.25 -14.45 -13.43
C ILE A 70 -7.06 -14.39 -14.72
N ILE A 71 -7.46 -13.20 -15.16
CA ILE A 71 -8.21 -13.00 -16.42
C ILE A 71 -7.41 -13.52 -17.62
N TYR A 72 -6.10 -13.22 -17.66
CA TYR A 72 -5.21 -13.68 -18.71
C TYR A 72 -5.09 -15.22 -18.74
N SER A 73 -4.94 -15.85 -17.58
CA SER A 73 -4.86 -17.31 -17.45
C SER A 73 -6.13 -17.99 -17.95
N GLU A 74 -7.30 -17.43 -17.63
CA GLU A 74 -8.58 -17.97 -18.09
C GLU A 74 -8.75 -17.83 -19.61
N THR A 75 -8.34 -16.68 -20.17
CA THR A 75 -8.45 -16.40 -21.61
C THR A 75 -7.53 -17.28 -22.46
N THR A 76 -6.34 -17.59 -21.95
CA THR A 76 -5.31 -18.35 -22.69
C THR A 76 -5.38 -19.86 -22.44
N ASN A 77 -6.27 -20.32 -21.55
CA ASN A 77 -6.40 -21.72 -21.11
C ASN A 77 -5.07 -22.34 -20.63
N ASN A 78 -4.09 -21.50 -20.32
CA ASN A 78 -2.73 -21.90 -20.03
C ASN A 78 -2.54 -21.84 -18.52
N ILE A 79 -3.00 -22.89 -17.84
CA ILE A 79 -2.86 -23.04 -16.39
C ILE A 79 -1.40 -23.35 -16.09
N THR A 80 -0.56 -22.32 -16.06
CA THR A 80 0.79 -22.47 -15.54
C THR A 80 0.72 -22.34 -14.02
N ASN A 81 0.98 -23.43 -13.30
CA ASN A 81 1.14 -23.45 -11.85
C ASN A 81 2.05 -22.32 -11.32
N ILE A 82 2.96 -21.84 -12.17
CA ILE A 82 3.82 -20.66 -11.96
C ILE A 82 2.99 -19.39 -11.63
N ILE A 83 1.92 -19.09 -12.36
CA ILE A 83 1.08 -17.91 -12.12
C ILE A 83 0.43 -17.98 -10.73
N ARG A 84 -0.07 -19.16 -10.32
CA ARG A 84 -0.64 -19.36 -8.99
C ARG A 84 0.40 -19.19 -7.87
N ILE A 85 1.62 -19.69 -8.08
CA ILE A 85 2.72 -19.53 -7.12
C ILE A 85 3.15 -18.06 -7.01
N LEU A 86 3.16 -17.32 -8.11
CA LEU A 86 3.48 -15.89 -8.11
C LEU A 86 2.41 -15.08 -7.36
N ILE A 87 1.13 -15.37 -7.58
CA ILE A 87 0.02 -14.74 -6.85
C ILE A 87 0.13 -15.03 -5.35
N TYR A 88 0.37 -16.27 -4.95
CA TYR A 88 0.47 -16.63 -3.53
C TYR A 88 1.65 -15.91 -2.83
N ASN A 89 2.80 -15.84 -3.49
CA ASN A 89 3.98 -15.18 -2.92
C ASN A 89 3.86 -13.65 -2.88
N SER A 90 3.12 -13.02 -3.79
CA SER A 90 3.00 -11.56 -3.79
C SER A 90 2.38 -11.06 -2.48
N PHE A 91 1.32 -11.71 -2.01
CA PHE A 91 0.61 -11.28 -0.79
C PHE A 91 1.49 -11.29 0.45
N HIS A 92 2.40 -12.27 0.55
CA HIS A 92 3.35 -12.34 1.66
C HIS A 92 4.42 -11.24 1.61
N LEU A 93 4.78 -10.78 0.42
CA LEU A 93 5.74 -9.68 0.26
C LEU A 93 5.17 -8.35 0.76
N THR A 94 3.84 -8.16 0.77
CA THR A 94 3.23 -6.94 1.31
C THR A 94 3.54 -6.70 2.79
N ALA A 95 3.55 -7.74 3.61
CA ALA A 95 3.93 -7.61 5.02
C ALA A 95 5.39 -7.14 5.19
N VAL A 96 6.29 -7.51 4.26
CA VAL A 96 7.71 -7.13 4.28
C VAL A 96 7.90 -5.70 3.77
N PHE A 97 7.18 -5.30 2.72
CA PHE A 97 7.37 -3.98 2.11
C PHE A 97 6.77 -2.84 2.93
N ASN A 98 5.69 -3.07 3.69
CA ASN A 98 5.08 -2.04 4.54
C ASN A 98 6.07 -1.37 5.51
N PRO A 99 6.83 -2.12 6.35
CA PRO A 99 7.83 -1.50 7.22
C PRO A 99 8.97 -0.84 6.44
N ILE A 100 9.41 -1.40 5.30
CA ILE A 100 10.43 -0.79 4.44
C ILE A 100 9.97 0.57 3.92
N ILE A 101 8.75 0.65 3.40
CA ILE A 101 8.16 1.92 2.92
C ILE A 101 8.09 2.92 4.06
N CYS A 102 7.62 2.52 5.24
CA CYS A 102 7.59 3.39 6.42
C CYS A 102 8.99 3.92 6.79
N ILE A 103 10.01 3.07 6.80
CA ILE A 103 11.40 3.50 7.09
C ILE A 103 11.92 4.46 6.02
N LEU A 104 11.67 4.21 4.74
CA LEU A 104 12.18 5.05 3.66
C LEU A 104 11.47 6.41 3.59
N THR A 105 10.18 6.45 3.91
CA THR A 105 9.33 7.63 3.67
C THR A 105 9.02 8.45 4.92
N ASN A 106 9.18 7.91 6.13
CA ASN A 106 8.89 8.59 7.40
C ASN A 106 10.19 8.85 8.19
N THR A 107 10.76 10.05 8.06
CA THR A 107 12.01 10.45 8.72
C THR A 107 11.99 10.24 10.25
N PRO A 108 10.95 10.67 11.01
CA PRO A 108 10.84 10.35 12.44
C PRO A 108 10.94 8.85 12.74
N TYR A 109 10.25 8.01 11.96
CA TYR A 109 10.25 6.56 12.14
C TYR A 109 11.62 5.95 11.81
N ARG A 110 12.25 6.40 10.72
CA ARG A 110 13.61 6.02 10.34
C ARG A 110 14.62 6.32 11.44
N ASN A 111 14.58 7.54 11.97
CA ASN A 111 15.49 7.97 13.02
C ASN A 111 15.29 7.15 14.30
N ALA A 112 14.05 6.84 14.67
CA ALA A 112 13.76 5.99 15.82
C ALA A 112 14.36 4.58 15.67
N ILE A 113 14.25 3.97 14.49
CA ILE A 113 14.80 2.64 14.22
C ILE A 113 16.33 2.66 14.19
N LEU A 114 16.94 3.58 13.43
CA LEU A 114 18.39 3.65 13.28
C LEU A 114 19.08 4.00 14.61
N ASN A 115 18.51 4.91 15.40
CA ASN A 115 19.04 5.21 16.73
C ASN A 115 18.93 4.01 17.67
N ARG A 116 17.87 3.20 17.57
CA ARG A 116 17.74 1.98 18.38
C ARG A 116 18.77 0.92 18.00
N VAL A 117 19.09 0.79 16.72
CA VAL A 117 20.16 -0.11 16.23
C VAL A 117 21.54 0.35 16.72
N GLN A 118 21.77 1.66 16.83
CA GLN A 118 23.04 2.20 17.35
C GLN A 118 23.24 2.01 18.85
N ILE A 119 22.17 1.85 19.64
CA ILE A 119 22.26 1.65 21.11
C ILE A 119 22.62 0.19 21.46
N HIS A 120 22.46 -0.75 20.53
CA HIS A 120 22.91 -2.14 20.66
C HIS A 120 23.94 -2.46 19.57
N PRO A 121 25.17 -1.92 19.68
CA PRO A 121 26.27 -2.42 18.87
C PRO A 121 26.53 -3.88 19.27
N HIS A 122 26.54 -4.76 18.28
CA HIS A 122 27.05 -6.13 18.43
C HIS A 122 28.52 -6.11 18.84
#